data_AF-A0A7S0XUH4-F1
#
_entry.id   AF-A0A7S0XUH4-F1
#
_cell.length_a   1.000
_cell.length_b   1.000
_cell.length_c   1.000
_cell.angle_alpha   90.00
_cell.angle_beta   90.00
_cell.angle_gamma   90.00
#
_symmetry.space_group_name_H-M   'P 1'
#
loop_
_entity.id
_entity.type
_entity.pdbx_description
1 polymer ?
#
loop_
_entity_poly.entity_id
_entity_poly.type
_entity_poly.pdbx_seq_one_letter_code
_entity_poly.pdbx_strand_id
1 'polypeptide(L)'
;KGGDAAGPGRGPPRGRTRFDPPNGINDVFLVKVDNPSRPYCLNIEERITEMGLLYETREADVDDLPELLKVSAEHSQVAHILVVGSRHEATSTLTIASRRPNGVCEDFHEIPLSQAMAQLR
;
A
#
# COMPACT_ATOMS: atom_id res chain seq x y z
N LYS A 1 27.57 -15.13 46.86
CA LYS A 1 27.60 -13.98 45.93
C LYS A 1 27.73 -14.54 44.53
N GLY A 2 26.64 -14.61 43.79
CA GLY A 2 26.61 -15.11 42.42
C GLY A 2 25.52 -14.37 41.65
N GLY A 3 25.69 -14.28 40.34
CA GLY A 3 24.66 -13.81 39.42
C GLY A 3 25.15 -12.74 38.45
N ASP A 4 25.55 -13.20 37.27
CA ASP A 4 25.94 -12.45 36.09
C ASP A 4 24.90 -11.45 35.55
N ALA A 5 25.46 -10.45 34.85
CA ALA A 5 24.99 -9.71 33.69
C ALA A 5 23.48 -9.66 33.34
N ALA A 6 22.96 -8.44 33.23
CA ALA A 6 21.90 -8.10 32.28
C ALA A 6 22.28 -6.83 31.51
N GLY A 7 22.84 -7.03 30.31
CA GLY A 7 22.93 -6.01 29.27
C GLY A 7 21.54 -5.66 28.70
N PRO A 8 21.47 -4.66 27.80
CA PRO A 8 20.28 -3.87 27.55
C PRO A 8 19.15 -4.71 26.95
N GLY A 9 17.93 -4.50 27.48
CA GLY A 9 16.69 -5.05 26.94
C GLY A 9 16.42 -4.53 25.53
N ARG A 10 17.05 -5.17 24.54
CA ARG A 10 16.63 -5.11 23.15
C ARG A 10 15.30 -5.88 23.10
N GLY A 11 14.20 -5.13 23.05
CA GLY A 11 12.88 -5.71 22.79
C GLY A 11 12.94 -6.60 21.54
N PRO A 12 12.09 -7.62 21.43
CA PRO A 12 12.09 -8.51 20.28
C PRO A 12 12.01 -7.66 19.00
N PRO A 13 12.72 -8.04 17.91
CA PRO A 13 12.53 -7.38 16.62
C PRO A 13 11.03 -7.41 16.36
N ARG A 14 10.42 -6.25 16.08
CA ARG A 14 8.99 -6.15 15.75
C ARG A 14 8.71 -7.29 14.79
N GLY A 15 7.96 -8.28 15.27
CA GLY A 15 7.70 -9.49 14.51
C GLY A 15 7.13 -9.02 13.18
N ARG A 16 7.79 -9.39 12.09
CA ARG A 16 7.26 -9.19 10.74
C ARG A 16 5.91 -9.88 10.71
N THR A 17 4.85 -9.11 10.93
CA THR A 17 3.48 -9.58 10.73
C THR A 17 3.46 -10.12 9.31
N ARG A 18 3.08 -11.40 9.17
CA ARG A 18 2.87 -11.98 7.84
C ARG A 18 1.97 -11.01 7.08
N PHE A 19 2.45 -10.55 5.94
CA PHE A 19 1.67 -9.65 5.11
C PHE A 19 0.47 -10.43 4.58
N ASP A 20 -0.70 -10.21 5.17
CA ASP A 20 -1.96 -10.78 4.68
C ASP A 20 -2.53 -9.85 3.61
N PRO A 21 -2.55 -10.25 2.33
CA PRO A 21 -3.08 -9.43 1.25
C PRO A 21 -4.60 -9.21 1.44
N PRO A 22 -5.15 -8.11 0.90
CA PRO A 22 -6.60 -7.87 0.96
C PRO A 22 -7.38 -8.99 0.29
N ASN A 23 -8.53 -9.31 0.87
CA ASN A 23 -9.47 -10.30 0.31
C ASN A 23 -10.19 -9.74 -0.94
N GLY A 24 -10.85 -10.61 -1.70
CA GLY A 24 -11.55 -10.24 -2.93
C GLY A 24 -12.84 -9.43 -2.75
N ILE A 25 -13.10 -8.90 -1.55
CA ILE A 25 -14.21 -7.98 -1.30
C ILE A 25 -13.82 -6.55 -1.70
N ASN A 26 -12.53 -6.21 -1.61
CA ASN A 26 -12.05 -4.87 -1.90
C ASN A 26 -11.70 -4.70 -3.38
N ASP A 27 -12.06 -3.56 -3.96
CA ASP A 27 -11.69 -3.19 -5.32
C ASP A 27 -10.26 -2.63 -5.37
N VAL A 28 -9.89 -1.88 -4.32
CA VAL A 28 -8.62 -1.13 -4.26
C VAL A 28 -7.83 -1.49 -3.00
N PHE A 29 -6.53 -1.70 -3.16
CA PHE A 29 -5.57 -1.74 -2.07
C PHE A 29 -4.70 -0.48 -2.07
N LEU A 30 -4.85 0.39 -1.08
CA LEU A 30 -4.12 1.65 -0.95
C LEU A 30 -2.95 1.51 0.03
N VAL A 31 -1.73 1.54 -0.48
CA VAL A 31 -0.49 1.45 0.30
C VAL A 31 0.08 2.86 0.52
N LYS A 32 0.22 3.27 1.78
CA LYS A 32 0.83 4.54 2.18
C LYS A 32 2.27 4.30 2.61
N VAL A 33 3.22 5.02 2.03
CA VAL A 33 4.66 4.89 2.30
C VAL A 33 5.30 6.25 2.53
N ASP A 34 6.35 6.29 3.35
CA ASP A 34 7.13 7.52 3.56
C ASP A 34 6.27 8.70 4.06
N ASN A 35 5.29 8.39 4.92
CA ASN A 35 4.47 9.34 5.67
C ASN A 35 3.89 10.52 4.84
N PRO A 36 3.06 10.24 3.82
CA PRO A 36 2.36 11.28 3.05
C PRO A 36 1.45 12.10 3.96
N SER A 37 1.15 13.35 3.58
CA SER A 37 0.26 14.17 4.40
C SER A 37 -1.15 13.59 4.47
N ARG A 38 -1.79 13.81 5.62
CA ARG A 38 -3.19 13.41 5.83
C ARG A 38 -4.14 14.03 4.81
N PRO A 39 -4.07 15.35 4.48
CA PRO A 39 -4.93 15.94 3.45
C PRO A 39 -4.78 15.27 2.08
N TYR A 40 -3.56 14.95 1.67
CA TYR A 40 -3.31 14.27 0.40
C TYR A 40 -3.90 12.85 0.40
N CYS A 41 -3.72 12.09 1.48
CA CYS A 41 -4.33 10.77 1.62
C CYS A 41 -5.87 10.82 1.58
N LEU A 42 -6.47 11.75 2.34
CA LEU A 42 -7.92 11.90 2.41
C LEU A 42 -8.52 12.23 1.04
N ASN A 43 -7.89 13.12 0.27
CA ASN A 43 -8.33 13.43 -1.10
C ASN A 43 -8.36 12.19 -2.01
N ILE A 44 -7.43 11.24 -1.83
CA ILE A 44 -7.42 10.00 -2.62
C ILE A 44 -8.51 9.04 -2.13
N GLU A 45 -8.62 8.85 -0.82
CA GLU A 45 -9.64 8.00 -0.19
C GLU A 45 -11.07 8.48 -0.49
N GLU A 46 -11.31 9.78 -0.44
CA GLU A 46 -12.59 10.42 -0.80
C GLU A 46 -12.94 10.13 -2.25
N ARG A 47 -12.01 10.31 -3.19
CA ARG A 47 -12.27 10.03 -4.62
C ARG A 47 -12.60 8.56 -4.88
N ILE A 48 -11.88 7.63 -4.24
CA ILE A 48 -12.18 6.19 -4.33
C ILE A 48 -13.60 5.91 -3.80
N THR A 49 -13.95 6.50 -2.66
CA THR A 49 -15.28 6.36 -2.04
C THR A 49 -16.38 6.97 -2.91
N GLU A 50 -16.15 8.13 -3.52
CA GLU A 50 -17.09 8.79 -4.43
C GLU A 50 -17.39 7.96 -5.69
N MET A 51 -16.45 7.10 -6.10
CA MET A 51 -16.65 6.14 -7.19
C MET A 51 -17.43 4.89 -6.75
N GLY A 52 -17.75 4.76 -5.46
CA GLY A 52 -18.45 3.61 -4.91
C GLY A 52 -17.59 2.35 -4.76
N LEU A 53 -16.26 2.50 -4.82
CA LEU A 53 -15.31 1.40 -4.69
C LEU A 53 -14.97 1.12 -3.22
N LEU A 54 -14.82 -0.15 -2.89
CA LEU A 54 -14.33 -0.59 -1.58
C LEU A 54 -12.81 -0.59 -1.59
N TYR A 55 -12.21 -0.08 -0.51
CA TYR A 55 -10.77 -0.06 -0.39
C TYR A 55 -10.29 -0.51 0.98
N GLU A 56 -9.10 -1.11 0.99
CA GLU A 56 -8.31 -1.35 2.19
C GLU A 56 -7.06 -0.49 2.15
N THR A 57 -6.75 0.18 3.25
CA THR A 57 -5.56 1.01 3.39
C THR A 57 -4.54 0.34 4.30
N ARG A 58 -3.26 0.41 3.94
CA ARG A 58 -2.16 -0.07 4.79
C ARG A 58 -0.94 0.85 4.72
N GLU A 59 -0.28 1.03 5.85
CA GLU A 59 1.02 1.71 5.92
C GLU A 59 2.15 0.70 5.77
N ALA A 60 3.20 1.07 5.05
CA ALA A 60 4.37 0.24 4.83
C ALA A 60 5.67 1.05 4.85
N ASP A 61 6.72 0.44 5.37
CA ASP A 61 8.08 0.96 5.26
C ASP A 61 8.58 0.80 3.81
N VAL A 62 9.34 1.78 3.33
CA VAL A 62 9.88 1.78 1.95
C VAL A 62 10.75 0.55 1.68
N ASP A 63 11.48 0.09 2.69
CA ASP A 63 12.34 -1.10 2.59
C ASP A 63 11.55 -2.41 2.41
N ASP A 64 10.33 -2.48 2.96
CA ASP A 64 9.46 -3.65 2.87
C ASP A 64 8.51 -3.57 1.66
N LEU A 65 8.39 -2.40 1.03
CA LEU A 65 7.48 -2.16 -0.11
C LEU A 65 7.65 -3.16 -1.27
N PRO A 66 8.87 -3.52 -1.72
CA PRO A 66 9.02 -4.45 -2.84
C PRO A 66 8.43 -5.84 -2.56
N GLU A 67 8.64 -6.38 -1.36
CA GLU A 67 8.09 -7.66 -0.94
C GLU A 67 6.56 -7.57 -0.82
N LEU A 68 6.06 -6.50 -0.20
CA LEU A 68 4.63 -6.23 -0.04
C LEU A 68 3.88 -6.16 -1.37
N LEU A 69 4.41 -5.41 -2.34
CA LEU A 69 3.79 -5.25 -3.66
C LEU A 69 3.79 -6.56 -4.43
N LYS A 70 4.89 -7.33 -4.34
CA LYS A 70 4.97 -8.67 -4.94
C LYS A 70 3.90 -9.60 -4.37
N VAL A 71 3.81 -9.71 -3.05
CA VAL A 71 2.82 -10.58 -2.40
C VAL A 71 1.40 -10.12 -2.72
N SER A 72 1.14 -8.82 -2.74
CA SER A 72 -0.17 -8.27 -3.15
C SER A 72 -0.50 -8.63 -4.60
N ALA A 73 0.43 -8.44 -5.54
CA ALA A 73 0.20 -8.75 -6.95
C ALA A 73 -0.10 -10.25 -7.18
N GLU A 74 0.62 -11.13 -6.48
CA GLU A 74 0.51 -12.59 -6.61
C GLU A 74 -0.71 -13.18 -5.90
N HIS A 75 -1.10 -12.62 -4.74
CA HIS A 75 -2.04 -13.29 -3.83
C HIS A 75 -3.32 -12.50 -3.51
N SER A 76 -3.35 -11.19 -3.73
CA SER A 76 -4.60 -10.43 -3.55
C SER A 76 -5.56 -10.66 -4.71
N GLN A 77 -6.85 -10.47 -4.45
CA GLN A 77 -7.89 -10.50 -5.49
C GLN A 77 -8.39 -9.11 -5.84
N VAL A 78 -7.75 -8.04 -5.34
CA VAL A 78 -8.15 -6.67 -5.66
C VAL A 78 -7.92 -6.35 -7.13
N ALA A 79 -8.76 -5.44 -7.66
CA ALA A 79 -8.66 -4.97 -9.03
C ALA A 79 -7.49 -3.99 -9.19
N HIS A 80 -7.22 -3.15 -8.19
CA HIS A 80 -6.17 -2.13 -8.26
C HIS A 80 -5.33 -2.09 -6.99
N ILE A 81 -4.02 -1.93 -7.14
CA ILE A 81 -3.07 -1.65 -6.07
C ILE A 81 -2.51 -0.25 -6.30
N LEU A 82 -2.69 0.63 -5.33
CA LEU A 82 -2.22 2.01 -5.35
C LEU A 82 -1.11 2.19 -4.32
N VAL A 83 -0.09 2.96 -4.65
CA VAL A 83 0.96 3.38 -3.72
C VAL A 83 1.06 4.89 -3.71
N VAL A 84 0.98 5.47 -2.51
CA VAL A 84 1.02 6.91 -2.26
C VAL A 84 2.07 7.22 -1.20
N GLY A 85 2.78 8.32 -1.34
CA GLY A 85 3.84 8.71 -0.42
C GLY A 85 4.25 10.16 -0.58
N SER A 86 5.15 10.65 0.26
CA SER A 86 5.55 12.07 0.28
C SER A 86 6.01 12.58 -1.10
N ARG A 87 6.77 11.77 -1.85
CA ARG A 87 7.20 12.08 -3.22
C ARG A 87 6.01 12.27 -4.16
N HIS A 88 5.04 11.37 -4.09
CA HIS A 88 3.83 11.39 -4.92
C HIS A 88 2.97 12.62 -4.63
N GLU A 89 2.92 13.05 -3.36
CA GLU A 89 2.25 14.29 -2.96
C GLU A 89 2.90 15.51 -3.63
N ALA A 90 4.24 15.61 -3.58
CA ALA A 90 4.98 16.73 -4.17
C ALA A 90 4.77 16.86 -5.69
N THR A 91 4.57 15.74 -6.39
CA THR A 91 4.38 15.69 -7.85
C THR A 91 2.93 15.53 -8.28
N SER A 92 1.98 15.42 -7.35
CA SER A 92 0.57 15.09 -7.62
C SER A 92 0.40 13.83 -8.49
N THR A 93 1.24 12.82 -8.26
CA THR A 93 1.20 11.51 -8.92
C THR A 93 0.77 10.42 -7.94
N LEU A 94 0.68 9.18 -8.37
CA LEU A 94 0.69 7.97 -7.55
C LEU A 94 1.24 6.81 -8.39
N THR A 95 1.64 5.71 -7.75
CA THR A 95 1.98 4.48 -8.47
C THR A 95 0.78 3.53 -8.46
N ILE A 96 0.45 2.94 -9.61
CA ILE A 96 -0.67 2.01 -9.76
C ILE A 96 -0.22 0.72 -10.43
N ALA A 97 -0.83 -0.39 -10.04
CA ALA A 97 -0.93 -1.61 -10.83
C ALA A 97 -2.38 -2.09 -10.85
N SER A 98 -2.85 -2.49 -12.03
CA SER A 98 -4.22 -2.97 -12.23
C SER A 98 -4.21 -4.45 -12.59
N ARG A 99 -5.24 -5.17 -12.18
CA ARG A 99 -5.42 -6.59 -12.54
C ARG A 99 -6.23 -6.69 -13.80
N ARG A 100 -5.69 -7.40 -14.79
CA ARG A 100 -6.39 -7.70 -16.04
C ARG A 100 -7.48 -8.75 -15.82
N PRO A 101 -8.46 -8.86 -16.75
CA PRO A 101 -9.52 -9.88 -16.67
C PRO A 101 -9.01 -11.33 -16.63
N ASN A 102 -7.79 -11.58 -17.11
CA ASN A 102 -7.14 -12.89 -17.02
C ASN A 102 -6.49 -13.17 -15.64
N GLY A 103 -6.68 -12.28 -14.67
CA GLY A 103 -6.15 -12.39 -13.31
C GLY A 103 -4.71 -11.90 -13.14
N VAL A 104 -4.01 -11.53 -14.21
CA VAL A 104 -2.61 -11.07 -14.15
C VAL A 104 -2.56 -9.61 -13.72
N CYS A 105 -1.74 -9.31 -12.71
CA CYS A 105 -1.44 -7.94 -12.29
C CYS A 105 -0.44 -7.31 -13.26
N GLU A 106 -0.71 -6.08 -13.69
CA GLU A 106 0.19 -5.31 -14.54
C GLU A 106 1.41 -4.79 -13.76
N ASP A 107 2.42 -4.35 -14.51
CA ASP A 107 3.59 -3.71 -13.90
C ASP A 107 3.20 -2.40 -13.21
N PHE A 108 3.82 -2.15 -12.06
CA PHE A 108 3.66 -0.90 -11.33
C PHE A 108 4.28 0.25 -12.11
N HIS A 109 3.51 1.32 -12.29
CA HIS A 109 3.97 2.52 -12.97
C HIS A 109 3.39 3.78 -12.32
N GLU A 110 4.18 4.85 -12.32
CA GLU A 110 3.78 6.13 -11.75
C GLU A 110 3.01 6.96 -12.79
N ILE A 111 1.86 7.49 -12.40
CA ILE A 111 0.99 8.32 -13.24
C ILE A 111 0.41 9.51 -12.46
N PRO A 112 -0.04 10.58 -13.14
CA PRO A 112 -0.75 11.68 -12.50
C PRO A 112 -2.01 11.21 -11.77
N LEU A 113 -2.33 11.82 -10.63
CA LEU A 113 -3.51 11.47 -9.83
C LEU A 113 -4.80 11.51 -10.65
N SER A 114 -4.98 12.52 -11.51
CA SER A 114 -6.15 12.63 -12.38
C SER A 114 -6.30 11.45 -13.34
N GLN A 115 -5.18 10.96 -13.89
CA GLN A 115 -5.16 9.82 -14.79
C GLN A 115 -5.44 8.52 -14.02
N ALA A 116 -4.87 8.35 -12.83
CA ALA A 116 -5.15 7.20 -11.98
C ALA A 116 -6.63 7.08 -11.64
N MET A 117 -7.27 8.19 -11.24
CA MET A 117 -8.70 8.18 -10.92
C MET A 117 -9.58 7.85 -12.14
N ALA A 118 -9.14 8.19 -13.35
CA ALA A 118 -9.85 7.78 -14.57
C ALA A 118 -9.70 6.28 -14.86
N GLN A 119 -8.61 5.63 -14.43
CA GLN A 119 -8.40 4.18 -14.59
C GLN A 119 -9.18 3.32 -13.59
N LEU A 120 -9.63 3.91 -12.48
CA LEU A 120 -10.43 3.21 -11.46
C LEU A 120 -11.93 3.10 -11.81
N ARG A 121 -12.36 3.72 -12.91
CA ARG A 121 -13.75 3.70 -13.40
C ARG A 121 -13.97 2.55 -14.38
#